data_AF-A0A6A6R8K5-F1
#
_entry.id   AF-A0A6A6R8K5-F1
#
_cell.length_a   1.000
_cell.length_b   1.000
_cell.length_c   1.000
_cell.angle_alpha   90.00
_cell.angle_beta   90.00
_cell.angle_gamma   90.00
#
_symmetry.space_group_name_H-M   'P 1'
#
loop_
_entity.id
_entity.type
_entity.pdbx_description
1 polymer ?
#
loop_
_entity_poly.entity_id
_entity_poly.type
_entity_poly.pdbx_seq_one_letter_code
_entity_poly.pdbx_strand_id
1 'polypeptide(L)'
;IPTSQYSLESQSFIAAWIIQVWGTTFVRLSILDFFAQVFRVSRFALLVYIVEGLAIAYLVGYTITFFAICRPMRYNWELSPQIAQHCGSLDLKFLLSSIFNLTLDCLILVLPLPML
;
A
#
# COMPACT_ATOMS: atom_id res chain seq x y z
N ILE A 1 11.26 32.91 -7.03
CA ILE A 1 10.32 32.30 -8.00
C ILE A 1 11.09 31.15 -8.63
N PRO A 2 10.91 29.94 -8.08
CA PRO A 2 9.90 29.00 -8.58
C PRO A 2 9.11 28.41 -7.40
N THR A 3 7.84 28.75 -7.24
CA THR A 3 6.94 28.10 -6.27
C THR A 3 5.93 27.18 -6.96
N SER A 4 5.61 27.46 -8.24
CA SER A 4 4.60 26.73 -9.03
C SER A 4 5.07 25.35 -9.51
N GLN A 5 6.35 25.16 -9.85
CA GLN A 5 6.85 23.85 -10.31
C GLN A 5 6.94 22.83 -9.15
N TYR A 6 7.43 23.22 -7.97
CA TYR A 6 7.55 22.28 -6.83
C TYR A 6 6.20 21.81 -6.28
N SER A 7 5.16 22.65 -6.32
CA SER A 7 3.82 22.25 -5.89
C SER A 7 3.21 21.18 -6.80
N LEU A 8 3.45 21.25 -8.11
CA LEU A 8 2.96 20.27 -9.08
C LEU A 8 3.65 18.91 -8.93
N GLU A 9 4.97 18.89 -8.75
CA GLU A 9 5.75 17.66 -8.53
C GLU A 9 5.29 16.91 -7.27
N SER A 10 5.06 17.63 -6.16
CA SER A 10 4.63 17.03 -4.89
C SER A 10 3.23 16.39 -4.94
N GLN A 11 2.27 17.01 -5.64
CA GLN A 11 0.92 16.47 -5.76
C GLN A 11 0.87 15.26 -6.71
N SER A 12 1.68 15.28 -7.75
CA SER A 12 1.83 14.16 -8.68
C SER A 12 2.42 12.94 -7.98
N PHE A 13 3.38 13.15 -7.09
CA PHE A 13 3.95 12.10 -6.26
C PHE A 13 2.87 11.47 -5.37
N ILE A 14 2.07 12.26 -4.65
CA ILE A 14 1.00 11.73 -3.79
C ILE A 14 0.00 10.87 -4.58
N ALA A 15 -0.48 11.36 -5.73
CA ALA A 15 -1.43 10.65 -6.56
C ALA A 15 -0.85 9.33 -7.10
N ALA A 16 0.41 9.33 -7.54
CA ALA A 16 1.09 8.14 -8.01
C ALA A 16 1.15 7.05 -6.93
N TRP A 17 1.42 7.42 -5.68
CA TRP A 17 1.50 6.48 -4.56
C TRP A 17 0.15 5.83 -4.22
N ILE A 18 -0.93 6.61 -4.30
CA ILE A 18 -2.29 6.09 -4.13
C ILE A 18 -2.59 5.10 -5.26
N ILE A 19 -2.38 5.51 -6.51
CA ILE A 19 -2.66 4.65 -7.67
C ILE A 19 -1.82 3.37 -7.59
N GLN A 20 -0.56 3.46 -7.18
CA GLN A 20 0.33 2.31 -7.03
C GLN A 20 -0.18 1.32 -5.97
N VAL A 21 -0.52 1.78 -4.77
CA VAL A 21 -1.01 0.90 -3.70
C VAL A 21 -2.33 0.23 -4.06
N TRP A 22 -3.25 0.98 -4.67
CA TRP A 22 -4.55 0.44 -5.08
C TRP A 22 -4.38 -0.56 -6.23
N GLY A 23 -3.62 -0.19 -7.26
CA GLY A 23 -3.37 -1.04 -8.42
C GLY A 23 -2.69 -2.36 -8.02
N THR A 24 -1.64 -2.30 -7.21
CA THR A 24 -0.96 -3.51 -6.73
C THR A 24 -1.87 -4.39 -5.88
N THR A 25 -2.70 -3.81 -5.00
CA THR A 25 -3.65 -4.59 -4.20
C THR A 25 -4.68 -5.29 -5.08
N PHE A 26 -5.28 -4.61 -6.06
CA PHE A 26 -6.24 -5.23 -6.97
C PHE A 26 -5.63 -6.36 -7.80
N VAL A 27 -4.40 -6.18 -8.28
CA VAL A 27 -3.68 -7.25 -9.00
C VAL A 27 -3.50 -8.47 -8.11
N ARG A 28 -3.10 -8.28 -6.84
CA ARG A 28 -2.98 -9.38 -5.88
C ARG A 28 -4.31 -10.09 -5.67
N LEU A 29 -5.38 -9.35 -5.40
CA LEU A 29 -6.73 -9.93 -5.21
C LEU A 29 -7.17 -10.76 -6.43
N SER A 30 -6.93 -10.27 -7.65
CA SER A 30 -7.23 -11.00 -8.89
C SER A 30 -6.47 -12.33 -9.00
N ILE A 31 -5.18 -12.32 -8.68
CA ILE A 31 -4.35 -13.54 -8.69
C ILE A 31 -4.81 -14.54 -7.62
N LEU A 32 -5.12 -14.05 -6.41
CA LEU A 32 -5.60 -14.90 -5.32
C LEU A 32 -6.95 -15.53 -5.65
N ASP A 33 -7.91 -14.77 -6.20
CA ASP A 33 -9.21 -15.29 -6.62
C ASP A 33 -9.04 -16.40 -7.68
N PHE A 34 -8.15 -16.17 -8.65
CA PHE A 34 -7.78 -17.19 -9.63
C PHE A 34 -7.19 -18.45 -8.96
N PHE A 35 -6.30 -18.31 -7.98
CA PHE A 35 -5.75 -19.44 -7.24
C PHE A 35 -6.80 -20.19 -6.43
N ALA A 36 -7.74 -19.50 -5.78
CA ALA A 36 -8.86 -20.13 -5.07
C ALA A 36 -9.75 -20.93 -6.03
N GLN A 37 -9.97 -20.43 -7.25
CA GLN A 37 -10.80 -21.10 -8.25
C GLN A 37 -10.11 -22.32 -8.88
N VAL A 38 -8.80 -22.21 -9.19
CA VAL A 38 -8.01 -23.30 -9.78
C VAL A 38 -7.80 -24.44 -8.79
N PHE A 39 -7.41 -24.12 -7.55
CA PHE A 39 -7.09 -25.12 -6.55
C PHE A 39 -8.25 -25.25 -5.54
N ARG A 40 -9.24 -26.09 -5.87
CA ARG A 40 -10.41 -26.40 -5.02
C ARG A 40 -10.07 -27.29 -3.80
N VAL A 41 -8.96 -27.01 -3.13
CA VAL A 41 -8.53 -27.70 -1.90
C VAL A 41 -8.92 -26.85 -0.70
N SER A 42 -9.79 -27.35 0.19
CA SER A 42 -10.37 -26.56 1.29
C SER A 42 -9.33 -25.93 2.23
N ARG A 43 -8.21 -26.61 2.48
CA ARG A 43 -7.10 -26.07 3.30
C ARG A 43 -6.37 -24.93 2.60
N PHE A 44 -6.25 -25.01 1.28
CA PHE A 44 -5.61 -23.97 0.49
C PHE A 44 -6.50 -22.75 0.34
N ALA A 45 -7.80 -22.96 0.12
CA ALA A 45 -8.77 -21.87 0.07
C ALA A 45 -8.71 -21.02 1.35
N LEU A 46 -8.59 -21.65 2.53
CA LEU A 46 -8.41 -20.93 3.79
C LEU A 46 -7.13 -20.06 3.79
N LEU A 47 -6.00 -20.59 3.32
CA LEU A 47 -4.75 -19.83 3.24
C LEU A 47 -4.86 -18.66 2.25
N VAL A 48 -5.50 -18.87 1.10
CA VAL A 48 -5.78 -17.82 0.11
C VAL A 48 -6.59 -16.70 0.76
N TYR A 49 -7.72 -17.02 1.41
CA TYR A 49 -8.55 -16.01 2.07
C TYR A 49 -7.82 -15.25 3.19
N ILE A 50 -6.89 -15.91 3.91
CA ILE A 50 -6.05 -15.24 4.92
C ILE A 50 -5.13 -14.20 4.25
N VAL A 51 -4.45 -14.57 3.16
CA VAL A 51 -3.55 -13.66 2.44
C VAL A 51 -4.34 -12.53 1.76
N GLU A 52 -5.53 -12.83 1.26
CA GLU A 52 -6.46 -11.85 0.69
C GLU A 52 -6.85 -10.80 1.75
N GLY A 53 -7.25 -11.26 2.94
CA GLY A 53 -7.55 -10.38 4.07
C GLY A 53 -6.36 -9.52 4.49
N LEU A 54 -5.14 -10.07 4.47
CA LEU A 54 -3.93 -9.32 4.78
C LEU A 54 -3.64 -8.23 3.75
N ALA A 55 -3.87 -8.49 2.46
CA ALA A 55 -3.72 -7.51 1.39
C ALA A 55 -4.72 -6.35 1.55
N ILE A 56 -5.98 -6.65 1.88
CA ILE A 56 -7.02 -5.64 2.15
C ILE A 56 -6.65 -4.83 3.41
N ALA A 57 -6.21 -5.50 4.48
CA ALA A 57 -5.79 -4.83 5.71
C ALA A 57 -4.61 -3.87 5.45
N TYR A 58 -3.66 -4.26 4.59
CA TYR A 58 -2.56 -3.39 4.17
C TYR A 58 -3.06 -2.16 3.42
N LEU A 59 -3.99 -2.31 2.46
CA LEU A 59 -4.59 -1.19 1.73
C LEU A 59 -5.26 -0.18 2.67
N VAL A 60 -6.04 -0.68 3.64
CA VAL A 60 -6.73 0.14 4.65
C VAL A 60 -5.73 0.82 5.58
N GLY A 61 -4.73 0.08 6.07
CA GLY A 61 -3.69 0.63 6.93
C GLY A 61 -2.88 1.72 6.22
N TYR A 62 -2.56 1.53 4.94
CA TYR A 62 -1.87 2.50 4.12
C TYR A 62 -2.70 3.78 3.92
N THR A 63 -3.99 3.64 3.57
CA THR A 63 -4.88 4.80 3.42
C THR A 63 -5.04 5.58 4.72
N ILE A 64 -5.21 4.90 5.85
CA ILE A 64 -5.25 5.57 7.17
C ILE A 64 -3.93 6.28 7.47
N THR A 65 -2.80 5.63 7.22
CA THR A 65 -1.46 6.20 7.46
C THR A 65 -1.17 7.41 6.57
N PHE A 66 -1.72 7.41 5.35
CA PHE A 66 -1.67 8.52 4.43
C PHE A 66 -2.45 9.72 4.98
N PHE A 67 -3.69 9.53 5.41
CA PHE A 67 -4.46 10.59 6.05
C PHE A 67 -3.79 11.07 7.35
N ALA A 68 -3.33 10.15 8.20
CA ALA A 68 -2.76 10.46 9.51
C ALA A 68 -1.28 10.91 9.49
N ILE A 69 -0.67 11.13 8.31
CA ILE A 69 0.76 11.44 8.17
C ILE A 69 1.17 12.74 8.86
N CYS A 70 0.32 13.76 8.76
CA CYS A 70 0.47 15.02 9.47
C CYS A 70 -0.73 15.21 10.42
N ARG A 71 -0.45 15.67 11.64
CA ARG A 71 -1.49 16.13 12.57
C ARG A 71 -1.37 17.66 12.66
N PRO A 72 -2.41 18.46 12.42
CA PRO A 72 -3.70 18.15 11.80
C PRO A 72 -3.67 17.93 10.27
N MET A 73 -4.67 17.19 9.75
CA MET A 73 -4.81 16.74 8.35
C MET A 73 -4.70 17.86 7.30
N ARG A 74 -5.11 19.09 7.66
CA ARG A 74 -5.07 20.26 6.77
C ARG A 74 -3.67 20.56 6.25
N TYR A 75 -2.66 20.24 7.05
CA TYR A 75 -1.26 20.47 6.68
C TYR A 75 -0.70 19.46 5.69
N ASN A 76 -1.42 18.38 5.36
CA ASN A 76 -0.99 17.44 4.31
C ASN A 76 -0.95 18.09 2.91
N TRP A 77 -1.73 19.16 2.69
CA TRP A 77 -1.84 19.86 1.40
C TRP A 77 -1.21 21.26 1.39
N GLU A 78 -0.87 21.80 2.55
CA GLU A 78 -0.29 23.13 2.71
C GLU A 78 1.24 23.03 2.67
N LEU A 79 1.85 23.40 1.53
CA LEU A 79 3.31 23.43 1.33
C LEU A 79 3.95 24.65 2.06
N SER A 80 3.85 24.71 3.39
CA SER A 80 4.55 25.74 4.17
C SER A 80 5.76 25.14 4.90
N PRO A 81 6.97 25.70 4.78
CA PRO A 81 8.22 25.12 5.30
C PRO A 81 8.27 24.99 6.84
N GLN A 82 7.31 25.60 7.55
CA GLN A 82 7.19 25.57 9.01
C GLN A 82 6.47 24.32 9.54
N ILE A 83 5.88 23.52 8.64
CA ILE A 83 5.00 22.38 8.95
C ILE A 83 5.79 21.07 9.15
N ALA A 84 7.07 21.02 8.74
CA ALA A 84 7.92 19.83 8.81
C ALA A 84 8.09 19.25 10.23
N GLN A 85 7.81 20.03 11.28
CA GLN A 85 7.86 19.58 12.69
C GLN A 85 6.58 18.85 13.16
N HIS A 86 5.49 18.89 12.40
CA HIS A 86 4.18 18.28 12.76
C HIS A 86 3.82 17.06 11.91
N CYS A 87 4.67 16.70 10.94
CA CYS A 87 4.48 15.55 10.09
C CYS A 87 5.48 14.43 10.42
N GLY A 88 5.02 13.18 10.35
CA GLY A 88 5.88 12.02 10.60
C GLY A 88 6.98 11.86 9.55
N SER A 89 8.06 11.17 9.91
CA SER A 89 9.16 10.88 9.00
C SER A 89 8.66 10.11 7.77
N LEU A 90 8.86 10.69 6.58
CA LEU A 90 8.54 10.02 5.33
C LEU A 90 9.35 8.73 5.18
N ASP A 91 10.66 8.76 5.42
CA ASP A 91 11.56 7.61 5.25
C ASP A 91 11.08 6.35 5.97
N LEU A 92 10.59 6.48 7.20
CA LEU A 92 10.04 5.35 7.95
C LEU A 92 8.81 4.74 7.26
N LYS A 93 7.96 5.58 6.67
CA LYS A 93 6.76 5.12 5.95
C LYS A 93 7.13 4.43 4.65
N PHE A 94 8.12 4.95 3.94
CA PHE A 94 8.68 4.29 2.76
C PHE A 94 9.23 2.91 3.11
N LEU A 95 10.08 2.82 4.15
CA LEU A 95 10.65 1.56 4.61
C LEU A 95 9.58 0.53 4.99
N LEU A 96 8.60 0.94 5.81
CA LEU A 96 7.49 0.08 6.19
C LEU A 96 6.70 -0.39 4.97
N SER A 97 6.35 0.52 4.06
CA SER A 97 5.63 0.16 2.84
C SER A 97 6.39 -0.86 2.00
N SER A 98 7.70 -0.67 1.80
CA SER A 98 8.54 -1.62 1.07
C SER A 98 8.55 -3.01 1.72
N ILE A 99 8.68 -3.08 3.04
CA ILE A 99 8.70 -4.36 3.77
C ILE A 99 7.37 -5.11 3.61
N PHE A 100 6.24 -4.43 3.84
CA PHE A 100 4.92 -5.05 3.70
C PHE A 100 4.64 -5.48 2.27
N ASN A 101 5.01 -4.64 1.30
CA ASN A 101 4.80 -4.94 -0.11
C ASN A 101 5.57 -6.21 -0.53
N LEU A 102 6.85 -6.30 -0.15
CA LEU A 102 7.66 -7.48 -0.38
C LEU A 102 7.12 -8.72 0.32
N THR A 103 6.66 -8.58 1.57
CA THR A 103 6.11 -9.68 2.35
C THR A 103 4.87 -10.27 1.68
N LEU A 104 3.95 -9.42 1.20
CA LEU A 104 2.75 -9.84 0.47
C LEU A 104 3.11 -10.57 -0.83
N ASP A 105 4.08 -10.05 -1.60
CA ASP A 105 4.52 -10.72 -2.83
C ASP A 105 5.16 -12.09 -2.55
N CYS A 106 5.97 -12.21 -1.51
CA CYS A 106 6.54 -13.50 -1.09
C CYS A 106 5.43 -14.49 -0.70
N LEU A 107 4.40 -14.06 0.04
CA LEU A 107 3.27 -14.92 0.43
C LEU A 107 2.53 -15.46 -0.81
N ILE A 108 2.30 -14.60 -1.81
CA ILE A 108 1.61 -14.98 -3.05
C ILE A 108 2.45 -15.95 -3.87
N LEU A 109 3.76 -15.73 -3.93
CA LEU A 109 4.68 -16.61 -4.64
C LEU A 109 4.82 -17.98 -3.96
N VAL A 110 4.82 -18.03 -2.62
CA VAL A 110 4.95 -19.27 -1.85
C VAL A 110 3.65 -20.07 -1.86
N LEU A 111 2.49 -19.42 -2.00
CA LEU A 111 1.19 -20.07 -2.03
C LEU A 111 1.10 -21.27 -3.01
N PRO A 112 1.46 -21.15 -4.30
CA PRO A 112 1.35 -22.26 -5.25
C PRO A 112 2.45 -23.32 -5.14
N LEU A 113 3.58 -23.05 -4.48
CA LEU A 113 4.68 -24.00 -4.37
C LEU A 113 4.33 -25.36 -3.71
N PRO A 114 3.60 -25.42 -2.59
CA PRO A 114 3.18 -26.69 -1.99
C PRO A 114 2.15 -27.48 -2.81
N MET A 115 1.64 -26.92 -3.92
CA MET A 115 0.71 -27.59 -4.83
C MET A 115 1.39 -28.27 -6.02
N LEU A 116 2.63 -27.88 -6.34
CA LEU A 116 3.49 -28.54 -7.33
C LEU A 116 4.12 -29.80 -6.73
#